data_AF-A0A8T3XR45-F1
#
_entry.id   AF-A0A8T3XR45-F1
#
_cell.length_a   1.000
_cell.length_b   1.000
_cell.length_c   1.000
_cell.angle_alpha   90.00
_cell.angle_beta   90.00
_cell.angle_gamma   90.00
#
_symmetry.space_group_name_H-M   'P 1'
#
loop_
_entity.id
_entity.type
_entity.pdbx_description
1 polymer ?
#
loop_
_entity_poly.entity_id
_entity_poly.type
_entity_poly.pdbx_seq_one_letter_code
_entity_poly.pdbx_strand_id
1 'polypeptide(L)'
;MVLSYLRAKKVGVLVTIKPGQENMNLAYLIKDKIKNKEIFIFVGNEITENDLINFPGVDAWVNTACSRIEINKVVNFEEIAKYLKPIPVTKMG
;
A
#
# COMPACT_ATOMS: atom_id res chain seq x y z
N MET A 1 -8.15 -8.72 -6.88
CA MET A 1 -7.13 -7.67 -6.60
C MET A 1 -5.93 -8.25 -5.85
N VAL A 2 -6.12 -9.04 -4.79
CA VAL A 2 -5.04 -9.75 -4.08
C VAL A 2 -4.09 -10.53 -5.00
N LEU A 3 -4.59 -11.26 -6.00
CA LEU A 3 -3.75 -12.02 -6.94
C LEU A 3 -2.80 -11.12 -7.76
N SER A 4 -3.26 -9.94 -8.18
CA SER A 4 -2.44 -8.95 -8.88
C SER A 4 -1.30 -8.47 -7.98
N TYR A 5 -1.61 -8.15 -6.72
CA TYR A 5 -0.60 -7.80 -5.72
C TYR A 5 0.42 -8.92 -5.48
N LEU A 6 -0.02 -10.18 -5.37
CA LEU A 6 0.88 -11.31 -5.13
C LEU A 6 1.91 -11.46 -6.26
N ARG A 7 1.51 -11.20 -7.52
CA ARG A 7 2.38 -11.26 -8.71
C ARG A 7 3.18 -9.98 -8.97
N ALA A 8 2.80 -8.85 -8.39
CA ALA A 8 3.45 -7.56 -8.59
C ALA A 8 4.92 -7.57 -8.18
N LYS A 9 5.77 -6.90 -8.97
CA LYS A 9 7.16 -6.59 -8.63
C LYS A 9 7.30 -5.18 -8.09
N LYS A 10 6.54 -4.23 -8.65
CA LYS A 10 6.48 -2.83 -8.26
C LYS A 10 5.11 -2.51 -7.67
N VAL A 11 5.09 -2.05 -6.42
CA VAL A 11 3.85 -1.77 -5.70
C VAL A 11 3.82 -0.32 -5.25
N GLY A 12 2.72 0.37 -5.57
CA GLY A 12 2.42 1.69 -5.05
C GLY A 12 1.58 1.58 -3.78
N VAL A 13 2.02 2.22 -2.71
CA VAL A 13 1.29 2.32 -1.44
C VAL A 13 0.71 3.71 -1.33
N LEU A 14 -0.61 3.80 -1.24
CA LEU A 14 -1.36 5.06 -1.21
C LEU A 14 -1.54 5.51 0.24
N VAL A 15 -1.13 6.74 0.53
CA VAL A 15 -1.33 7.44 1.81
C VAL A 15 -2.01 8.77 1.56
N THR A 16 -3.05 9.08 2.35
CA THR A 16 -3.68 10.41 2.28
C THR A 16 -3.11 11.33 3.35
N ILE A 17 -3.10 12.64 3.11
CA ILE A 17 -2.81 13.67 4.13
C ILE A 17 -4.08 14.24 4.77
N LYS A 18 -5.26 13.66 4.47
CA LYS A 18 -6.52 14.09 5.09
C LYS A 18 -6.47 13.74 6.58
N PRO A 19 -6.79 14.69 7.49
CA PRO A 19 -6.82 14.42 8.92
C PRO A 19 -7.70 13.20 9.24
N GLY A 20 -7.15 12.25 10.00
CA GLY A 20 -7.84 10.99 10.35
C GLY A 20 -7.77 9.88 9.30
N GLN A 21 -7.16 10.13 8.14
CA GLN A 21 -6.90 9.12 7.08
C GLN A 21 -5.41 8.95 6.76
N GLU A 22 -4.54 9.68 7.49
CA GLU A 22 -3.09 9.57 7.36
C GLU A 22 -2.58 8.29 8.05
N ASN A 23 -1.85 7.48 7.29
CA ASN A 23 -1.24 6.25 7.81
C ASN A 23 0.19 6.02 7.30
N MET A 24 1.02 7.06 7.41
CA MET A 24 2.43 7.01 6.99
C MET A 24 3.21 5.89 7.68
N ASN A 25 2.95 5.65 8.97
CA ASN A 25 3.62 4.57 9.72
C ASN A 25 3.33 3.19 9.12
N LEU A 26 2.09 2.94 8.68
CA LEU A 26 1.74 1.69 8.02
C LEU A 26 2.44 1.56 6.66
N ALA A 27 2.51 2.63 5.88
CA ALA A 27 3.21 2.60 4.60
C ALA A 27 4.71 2.30 4.78
N TYR A 28 5.35 2.88 5.80
CA TYR A 28 6.73 2.54 6.15
C TYR A 28 6.87 1.10 6.64
N LEU A 29 5.93 0.60 7.44
CA LEU A 29 5.93 -0.79 7.88
C LEU A 29 5.83 -1.75 6.68
N ILE A 30 4.95 -1.47 5.72
CA ILE A 30 4.80 -2.26 4.48
C ILE A 30 6.13 -2.27 3.72
N LYS A 31 6.74 -1.09 3.52
CA LYS A 31 8.04 -0.95 2.87
C LYS A 31 9.15 -1.67 3.62
N ASP A 32 9.10 -1.71 4.95
CA ASP A 32 10.08 -2.44 5.74
C ASP A 32 9.88 -3.96 5.65
N LYS A 33 8.64 -4.45 5.74
CA LYS A 33 8.39 -5.90 5.80
C LYS A 33 8.42 -6.59 4.44
N ILE A 34 8.06 -5.89 3.38
CA ILE A 34 8.04 -6.45 2.03
C ILE A 34 9.36 -6.12 1.34
N LYS A 35 10.34 -7.01 1.45
CA LYS A 35 11.66 -6.84 0.81
C LYS A 35 11.76 -7.42 -0.60
N ASN A 36 10.83 -8.28 -0.99
CA ASN A 36 10.83 -8.96 -2.29
C ASN A 36 10.09 -8.20 -3.41
N LYS A 37 9.61 -6.99 -3.12
CA LYS A 37 8.93 -6.09 -4.06
C LYS A 37 9.54 -4.70 -3.94
N GLU A 38 9.54 -3.95 -5.03
CA GLU A 38 9.90 -2.54 -5.04
C GLU A 38 8.69 -1.72 -4.57
N ILE A 39 8.82 -1.05 -3.43
CA ILE A 39 7.73 -0.33 -2.77
C ILE A 39 7.91 1.19 -2.93
N PHE A 40 6.91 1.83 -3.52
CA PHE A 40 6.82 3.28 -3.70
C PHE A 40 5.67 3.82 -2.83
N ILE A 41 5.92 4.87 -2.06
CA ILE A 41 4.89 5.52 -1.25
C ILE A 41 4.40 6.74 -2.01
N PHE A 42 3.09 6.82 -2.24
CA PHE A 42 2.41 7.92 -2.90
C PHE A 42 1.55 8.64 -1.89
N VAL A 43 1.83 9.93 -1.73
CA VAL A 43 1.16 10.78 -0.73
C VAL A 43 0.33 11.82 -1.47
N GLY A 44 -0.95 11.94 -1.12
CA GLY A 44 -1.86 12.91 -1.74
C GLY A 44 -2.98 13.35 -0.81
N ASN A 45 -3.66 14.46 -1.12
CA ASN A 45 -4.86 14.85 -0.39
C ASN A 45 -6.06 14.02 -0.86
N GLU A 46 -6.29 14.02 -2.17
CA GLU A 46 -7.25 13.16 -2.87
C GLU A 46 -6.47 12.30 -3.84
N ILE A 47 -6.81 11.02 -3.91
CA ILE A 47 -6.19 10.06 -4.82
C ILE A 47 -7.31 9.46 -5.65
N THR A 48 -7.21 9.60 -6.96
CA THR A 48 -8.20 9.15 -7.94
C THR A 48 -7.57 8.12 -8.88
N GLU A 49 -8.40 7.39 -9.63
CA GLU A 49 -7.92 6.46 -10.67
C GLU A 49 -7.02 7.14 -11.71
N ASN A 50 -7.32 8.39 -12.06
CA ASN A 50 -6.54 9.16 -13.04
C ASN A 50 -5.11 9.44 -12.56
N ASP A 51 -4.93 9.64 -11.25
CA ASP A 51 -3.60 9.84 -10.67
C ASP A 51 -2.74 8.58 -10.82
N LEU A 52 -3.36 7.40 -10.71
CA LEU A 52 -2.67 6.11 -10.81
C LEU A 52 -2.21 5.80 -12.24
N ILE A 53 -2.98 6.24 -13.25
CA ILE A 53 -2.66 6.03 -14.68
C ILE A 53 -1.33 6.70 -15.06
N ASN A 54 -0.94 7.78 -14.37
CA ASN A 54 0.33 8.46 -14.60
C ASN A 54 1.57 7.63 -14.21
N PHE A 55 1.36 6.50 -13.52
CA PHE A 55 2.44 5.60 -13.09
C PHE A 55 2.27 4.19 -13.70
N PRO A 56 2.38 4.05 -15.04
CA PRO A 56 2.16 2.77 -15.72
C PRO A 56 3.18 1.68 -15.34
N GLY A 57 4.28 2.05 -14.66
CA GLY A 57 5.26 1.12 -14.12
C GLY A 57 4.88 0.50 -12.77
N VAL A 58 3.75 0.87 -12.17
CA VAL A 58 3.24 0.25 -10.93
C VAL A 58 2.34 -0.93 -11.28
N ASP A 59 2.69 -2.13 -10.81
CA ASP A 59 1.97 -3.37 -11.12
C ASP A 59 0.71 -3.55 -10.27
N ALA A 60 0.72 -3.03 -9.04
CA ALA A 60 -0.39 -3.11 -8.11
C ALA A 60 -0.38 -1.96 -7.10
N TRP A 61 -1.57 -1.63 -6.60
CA TRP A 61 -1.79 -0.54 -5.66
C TRP A 61 -2.34 -1.05 -4.35
N VAL A 62 -1.80 -0.57 -3.23
CA VAL A 62 -2.26 -0.86 -1.88
C VAL A 62 -2.82 0.40 -1.24
N ASN A 63 -4.08 0.36 -0.81
CA ASN A 63 -4.68 1.41 -0.01
C ASN A 63 -4.31 1.23 1.47
N THR A 64 -3.71 2.25 2.08
CA THR A 64 -3.48 2.30 3.54
C THR A 64 -4.32 3.36 4.26
N ALA A 65 -5.12 4.10 3.48
CA ALA A 65 -6.08 5.06 4.00
C ALA A 65 -7.40 4.38 4.35
N CYS A 66 -8.45 5.17 4.58
CA CYS A 66 -9.77 4.65 4.92
C CYS A 66 -10.28 3.69 3.83
N SER A 67 -10.78 2.51 4.24
CA SER A 67 -11.34 1.47 3.37
C SER A 67 -12.55 1.91 2.54
N ARG A 68 -13.14 3.08 2.84
CA ARG A 68 -14.23 3.69 2.06
C ARG A 68 -13.76 4.27 0.72
N ILE A 69 -12.44 4.36 0.49
CA ILE A 69 -11.88 4.75 -0.80
C ILE A 69 -11.96 3.53 -1.73
N GLU A 70 -13.03 3.45 -2.50
CA GLU A 70 -13.21 2.42 -3.53
C GLU A 70 -12.61 2.91 -4.85
N ILE A 71 -11.32 2.64 -5.04
CA ILE A 71 -10.63 2.82 -6.32
C ILE A 71 -10.52 1.44 -6.98
N ASN A 72 -10.97 1.31 -8.23
CA ASN A 72 -10.87 0.04 -8.92
C ASN A 72 -9.39 -0.39 -9.05
N LYS A 73 -9.13 -1.68 -8.87
CA LYS A 73 -7.80 -2.31 -8.94
C LYS A 73 -6.83 -1.95 -7.80
N VAL A 74 -7.31 -1.32 -6.73
CA VAL A 74 -6.55 -1.11 -5.49
C VAL A 74 -6.93 -2.19 -4.47
N VAL A 75 -5.94 -2.83 -3.85
CA VAL A 75 -6.18 -3.78 -2.75
C VAL A 75 -6.11 -3.04 -1.42
N ASN A 76 -7.05 -3.29 -0.51
CA ASN A 76 -6.95 -2.72 0.84
C ASN A 76 -5.89 -3.46 1.66
N PHE A 77 -5.19 -2.73 2.54
CA PHE A 77 -4.15 -3.33 3.38
C PHE A 77 -4.65 -4.55 4.17
N GLU A 78 -5.88 -4.51 4.68
CA GLU A 78 -6.49 -5.57 5.47
C GLU A 78 -6.56 -6.90 4.69
N GLU A 79 -6.74 -6.85 3.37
CA GLU A 79 -6.80 -8.03 2.51
C GLU A 79 -5.43 -8.72 2.36
N ILE A 80 -4.34 -7.96 2.51
CA ILE A 80 -2.97 -8.45 2.37
C ILE A 80 -2.25 -8.62 3.71
N ALA A 81 -2.77 -8.07 4.80
CA ALA A 81 -2.14 -8.06 6.12
C ALA A 81 -1.78 -9.47 6.64
N LYS A 82 -2.57 -10.49 6.27
CA LYS A 82 -2.30 -11.89 6.61
C LYS A 82 -1.00 -12.44 6.00
N TYR A 83 -0.56 -11.89 4.87
CA TYR A 83 0.70 -12.27 4.23
C TYR A 83 1.91 -11.55 4.86
N LEU A 84 1.70 -10.69 5.85
CA LEU A 84 2.74 -9.95 6.58
C LEU A 84 3.07 -10.55 7.95
N LYS A 85 2.47 -11.68 8.36
CA LYS A 85 2.66 -12.27 9.70
C LYS A 85 3.12 -13.74 9.71
N PRO A 86 3.81 -14.17 10.80
CA PRO A 86 4.16 -13.40 11.98
C PRO A 86 5.58 -12.80 11.91
N ILE A 87 5.70 -11.52 12.27
CA ILE A 87 6.98 -10.84 12.49
C ILE A 87 7.47 -11.26 13.89
N PRO A 88 8.69 -11.83 14.03
CA PRO A 88 9.31 -11.96 15.34
C PRO A 88 9.51 -10.56 15.92
N VAL A 89 8.89 -10.30 17.08
CA VAL A 89 9.09 -9.08 17.87
C VAL A 89 10.42 -9.22 18.61
N THR A 90 11.52 -9.33 17.87
CA THR A 90 12.87 -9.29 18.46
C THR A 90 13.75 -8.50 17.51
N LYS A 91 14.39 -7.46 18.05
CA LYS A 91 15.23 -6.46 17.37
C LYS A 91 14.51 -5.20 16.85
N MET A 92 13.73 -4.59 17.73
CA MET A 92 13.87 -3.14 17.95
C MET A 92 14.66 -3.02 19.26
N GLY A 93 15.99 -3.05 19.13
CA GLY A 93 16.94 -2.60 20.14
C GLY A 93 17.57 -1.32 19.65
#